data_AF-A0A9R1C482-F1
#
_entry.id   AF-A0A9R1C482-F1
#
_cell.length_a   1.000
_cell.length_b   1.000
_cell.length_c   1.000
_cell.angle_alpha   90.00
_cell.angle_beta   90.00
_cell.angle_gamma   90.00
#
_symmetry.space_group_name_H-M   'P 1'
#
loop_
_entity.id
_entity.type
_entity.pdbx_description
1 polymer ?
#
loop_
_entity_poly.entity_id
_entity_poly.type
_entity_poly.pdbx_seq_one_letter_code
_entity_poly.pdbx_strand_id
1 'polypeptide(L)'
;MVFACADSRVCPSVTLGLEPGEAFTVRNIAAMVPCYCKNKHTGVGSASRCGGIKALLNLKDGADDTFHFVEDWVRIGYPARKKVKDECSEMPFEEQCGVLEKEAVNVSLQNLSTYPFVKEGVANGTLKLVGGHYDFVSGKFDTWTL
;
A
#
# COMPACT_ATOMS: atom_id res chain seq x y z
N MET A 1 -7.64 1.30 -13.63
CA MET A 1 -7.79 1.66 -12.20
C MET A 1 -6.42 2.06 -11.67
N VAL A 2 -6.32 3.12 -10.86
CA VAL A 2 -5.04 3.63 -10.33
C VAL A 2 -5.13 3.76 -8.81
N PHE A 3 -4.18 3.17 -8.09
CA PHE A 3 -3.94 3.47 -6.68
C PHE A 3 -2.82 4.51 -6.58
N ALA A 4 -3.08 5.63 -5.91
CA ALA A 4 -2.10 6.71 -5.75
C ALA A 4 -2.08 7.24 -4.32
N CYS A 5 -0.99 7.92 -3.95
CA CYS A 5 -0.88 8.52 -2.63
C CYS A 5 -1.87 9.69 -2.47
N ALA A 6 -2.37 9.88 -1.26
CA ALA A 6 -3.16 11.04 -0.88
C ALA A 6 -2.35 12.35 -0.88
N ASP A 7 -1.02 12.28 -0.96
CA ASP A 7 -0.13 13.45 -1.06
C ASP A 7 -0.56 14.37 -2.22
N SER A 8 -0.69 15.66 -1.92
CA SER A 8 -1.23 16.67 -2.84
C SER A 8 -0.34 16.91 -4.06
N ARG A 9 0.95 16.57 -3.99
CA ARG A 9 1.93 16.79 -5.07
C ARG A 9 1.86 15.75 -6.18
N VAL A 10 1.21 14.62 -5.95
CA VAL A 10 1.21 13.44 -6.85
C VAL A 10 -0.21 13.07 -7.29
N CYS A 11 -0.96 14.07 -7.76
CA CYS A 11 -2.29 13.84 -8.33
C CYS A 11 -2.17 12.98 -9.61
N PRO A 12 -2.74 11.76 -9.68
CA PRO A 12 -2.55 10.88 -10.83
C PRO A 12 -3.08 11.48 -12.13
N SER A 13 -4.14 12.29 -12.09
CA SER A 13 -4.65 12.98 -13.29
C SER A 13 -3.63 13.96 -13.88
N VAL A 14 -2.88 14.65 -13.01
CA VAL A 14 -1.86 15.60 -13.46
C VAL A 14 -0.58 14.86 -13.86
N THR A 15 -0.10 13.96 -13.00
CA THR A 15 1.16 13.24 -13.22
C THR A 15 1.12 12.34 -14.45
N LEU A 16 -0.02 11.72 -14.75
CA LEU A 16 -0.18 10.79 -15.89
C LEU A 16 -0.95 11.40 -17.06
N GLY A 17 -1.40 12.66 -16.96
CA GLY A 17 -2.18 13.32 -18.01
C GLY A 17 -3.52 12.63 -18.30
N LEU A 18 -4.24 12.20 -17.26
CA LEU A 18 -5.49 11.46 -17.40
C LEU A 18 -6.68 12.42 -17.48
N GLU A 19 -7.53 12.20 -18.49
CA GLU A 19 -8.79 12.89 -18.70
C GLU A 19 -9.93 12.29 -17.84
N PRO A 20 -10.99 13.08 -17.55
CA PRO A 20 -12.16 12.57 -16.85
C PRO A 20 -12.77 11.35 -17.56
N GLY A 21 -12.83 10.22 -16.85
CA GLY A 21 -13.37 8.95 -17.35
C GLY A 21 -12.33 7.92 -17.77
N GLU A 22 -11.05 8.29 -17.92
CA GLU A 22 -9.99 7.35 -18.32
C GLU A 22 -9.55 6.40 -17.21
N ALA A 23 -9.60 6.86 -15.95
CA ALA A 23 -9.16 6.06 -14.82
C ALA A 23 -10.13 6.15 -13.63
N PHE A 24 -10.53 4.99 -13.13
CA PHE A 24 -11.05 4.86 -11.77
C PHE A 24 -9.89 4.97 -10.78
N THR A 25 -9.87 6.01 -9.94
CA THR A 25 -8.75 6.32 -9.03
C THR A 25 -9.13 6.06 -7.57
N VAL A 26 -8.19 5.47 -6.82
CA VAL A 26 -8.26 5.31 -5.36
C VAL A 26 -7.04 6.00 -4.77
N ARG A 27 -7.27 6.90 -3.81
CA ARG A 27 -6.20 7.65 -3.15
C ARG A 27 -6.22 7.41 -1.65
N ASN A 28 -5.11 6.95 -1.10
CA ASN A 28 -4.97 6.68 0.33
C ASN A 28 -3.53 6.95 0.80
N ILE A 29 -3.28 6.80 2.11
CA ILE A 29 -1.94 7.02 2.69
C ILE A 29 -0.96 6.01 2.08
N ALA A 30 0.11 6.51 1.45
CA ALA A 30 1.16 5.71 0.82
C ALA A 30 0.69 4.75 -0.30
N ALA A 31 -0.47 5.00 -0.92
CA ALA A 31 -0.99 4.23 -2.05
C ALA A 31 -1.10 2.70 -1.82
N MET A 32 -1.15 2.25 -0.56
CA MET A 32 -1.08 0.84 -0.22
C MET A 32 -2.39 0.11 -0.49
N VAL A 33 -2.27 -1.17 -0.85
CA VAL A 33 -3.40 -2.09 -0.98
C VAL A 33 -3.29 -3.18 0.09
N PRO A 34 -4.25 -3.33 1.01
CA PRO A 34 -4.25 -4.42 1.99
C PRO A 34 -4.55 -5.77 1.34
N CYS A 35 -4.14 -6.87 1.97
CA CYS A 35 -4.55 -8.22 1.54
C CYS A 35 -6.07 -8.41 1.64
N TYR A 36 -6.61 -9.23 0.75
CA TYR A 36 -7.98 -9.73 0.87
C TYR A 36 -8.16 -10.62 2.10
N CYS A 37 -9.14 -10.30 2.95
CA CYS A 37 -9.49 -11.07 4.13
C CYS A 37 -11.01 -11.26 4.20
N LYS A 38 -11.52 -12.47 3.89
CA LYS A 38 -12.97 -12.78 3.92
C LYS A 38 -13.65 -12.57 5.27
N ASN A 39 -12.89 -12.64 6.37
CA ASN A 39 -13.44 -12.72 7.73
C ASN A 39 -13.30 -11.42 8.55
N LYS A 40 -13.07 -10.24 7.93
CA LYS A 40 -12.90 -8.98 8.67
C LYS A 40 -13.93 -7.95 8.24
N HIS A 41 -14.85 -7.66 9.16
CA HIS A 41 -15.68 -6.45 9.08
C HIS A 41 -14.74 -5.23 9.09
N THR A 42 -14.93 -4.38 8.09
CA THR A 42 -14.45 -3.00 7.95
C THR A 42 -13.51 -2.46 9.04
N GLY A 43 -12.24 -2.36 8.69
CA GLY A 43 -11.19 -1.79 9.53
C GLY A 43 -9.84 -2.39 9.13
N VAL A 44 -9.28 -1.86 8.04
CA VAL A 44 -7.85 -1.92 7.66
C VAL A 44 -7.07 -3.15 8.15
N GLY A 45 -6.88 -4.12 7.25
CA GLY A 45 -5.78 -5.08 7.25
C GLY A 45 -5.22 -5.54 8.61
N SER A 46 -6.01 -6.23 9.43
CA SER A 46 -5.42 -6.98 10.54
C SER A 46 -4.98 -8.36 10.03
N ALA A 47 -3.75 -8.79 10.30
CA ALA A 47 -3.37 -10.20 10.17
C ALA A 47 -4.13 -11.06 11.21
N SER A 48 -4.20 -12.38 11.00
CA SER A 48 -4.68 -13.33 12.02
C SER A 48 -3.81 -13.20 13.28
N ARG A 49 -4.45 -13.02 14.46
CA ARG A 49 -3.94 -12.42 15.72
C ARG A 49 -4.03 -10.88 15.78
N CYS A 50 -5.23 -10.33 15.55
CA CYS A 50 -5.49 -8.89 15.42
C CYS A 50 -5.12 -8.09 16.69
N GLY A 51 -4.20 -7.12 16.55
CA GLY A 51 -3.89 -6.11 17.58
C GLY A 51 -5.11 -5.31 18.04
N GLY A 52 -6.12 -5.12 17.18
CA GLY A 52 -7.39 -4.49 17.54
C GLY A 52 -8.25 -5.32 18.50
N ILE A 53 -8.30 -6.66 18.38
CA ILE A 53 -9.01 -7.52 19.35
C ILE A 53 -8.22 -7.60 20.66
N LYS A 54 -6.89 -7.60 20.59
CA LYS A 54 -6.00 -7.61 21.77
C LYS A 54 -5.97 -6.25 22.49
N ALA A 55 -6.15 -5.15 21.76
CA ALA A 55 -6.33 -3.80 22.29
C ALA A 55 -7.73 -3.65 22.88
N LEU A 56 -8.78 -4.15 22.20
CA LEU A 56 -10.14 -4.21 22.72
C LEU A 56 -10.24 -5.01 24.03
N LEU A 57 -9.48 -6.12 24.16
CA LEU A 57 -9.39 -6.93 25.39
C LEU A 57 -8.55 -6.29 26.51
N ASN A 58 -7.68 -5.32 26.20
CA ASN A 58 -6.78 -4.67 27.15
C ASN A 58 -7.13 -3.21 27.43
N LEU A 59 -8.23 -2.70 26.87
CA LEU A 59 -8.76 -1.39 27.20
C LEU A 59 -9.15 -1.41 28.68
N LYS A 60 -8.36 -0.68 29.49
CA LYS A 60 -8.78 -0.28 30.83
C LYS A 60 -9.72 0.90 30.65
N ASP A 61 -10.89 0.86 31.29
CA ASP A 61 -11.82 1.99 31.32
C ASP A 61 -11.07 3.25 31.79
N GLY A 62 -10.93 4.25 30.92
CA GLY A 62 -10.27 5.53 31.21
C GLY A 62 -8.82 5.71 30.73
N ALA A 63 -8.29 4.86 29.83
CA ALA A 63 -7.00 5.12 29.17
C ALA A 63 -7.14 6.11 27.99
N ASP A 64 -6.09 6.89 27.73
CA ASP A 64 -6.03 7.84 26.60
C ASP A 64 -6.29 7.11 25.28
N ASP A 65 -7.28 7.59 24.54
CA ASP A 65 -7.87 6.94 23.37
C ASP A 65 -7.04 7.16 22.10
N THR A 66 -5.73 6.87 22.14
CA THR A 66 -4.87 7.06 20.98
C THR A 66 -5.00 5.90 20.00
N PHE A 67 -6.17 5.79 19.36
CA PHE A 67 -6.33 5.00 18.14
C PHE A 67 -5.46 5.59 17.02
N HIS A 68 -4.26 5.02 16.83
CA HIS A 68 -3.32 5.44 15.79
C HIS A 68 -3.65 4.80 14.42
N PHE A 69 -4.77 5.21 13.80
CA PHE A 69 -5.20 4.71 12.48
C PHE A 69 -4.10 4.73 11.41
N VAL A 70 -3.23 5.75 11.44
CA VAL A 70 -2.10 5.87 10.52
C VAL A 70 -1.11 4.74 10.74
N GLU A 71 -0.76 4.45 11.99
CA GLU A 71 0.17 3.36 12.32
C GLU A 71 -0.38 2.01 11.89
N ASP A 72 -1.65 1.75 12.19
CA ASP A 72 -2.35 0.52 11.79
C ASP A 72 -2.40 0.36 10.26
N TRP A 73 -2.65 1.46 9.54
CA TRP A 73 -2.65 1.48 8.08
C TRP A 73 -1.28 1.18 7.48
N VAL A 74 -0.22 1.82 7.96
CA VAL A 74 1.13 1.62 7.40
C VAL A 74 1.71 0.23 7.71
N ARG A 75 1.09 -0.56 8.59
CA ARG A 75 1.47 -1.97 8.83
C ARG A 75 1.34 -2.85 7.59
N ILE A 76 0.53 -2.46 6.61
CA ILE A 76 0.43 -3.16 5.32
C ILE A 76 1.82 -3.29 4.67
N GLY A 77 2.67 -2.27 4.81
CA GLY A 77 4.04 -2.24 4.28
C GLY A 77 5.09 -2.94 5.14
N TYR A 78 4.73 -3.61 6.24
CA TYR A 78 5.73 -4.27 7.10
C TYR A 78 6.60 -5.31 6.37
N PRO A 79 6.10 -6.14 5.45
CA PRO A 79 6.95 -7.04 4.68
C PRO A 79 8.02 -6.30 3.88
N ALA A 80 7.66 -5.17 3.24
CA ALA A 80 8.60 -4.33 2.51
C ALA A 80 9.64 -3.70 3.44
N ARG A 81 9.21 -3.14 4.58
CA ARG A 81 10.11 -2.58 5.59
C ARG A 81 11.10 -3.61 6.10
N LYS A 82 10.63 -4.84 6.39
CA LYS A 82 11.50 -5.93 6.83
C LYS A 82 12.54 -6.26 5.77
N LYS A 83 12.10 -6.45 4.52
CA LYS A 83 13.00 -6.73 3.39
C LYS A 83 14.09 -5.67 3.24
N VAL A 84 13.74 -4.38 3.22
CA VAL A 84 14.73 -3.28 3.09
C VAL A 84 15.68 -3.23 4.28
N LYS A 85 15.20 -3.48 5.50
CA LYS A 85 16.09 -3.55 6.68
C LYS A 85 17.07 -4.72 6.62
N ASP A 86 16.62 -5.86 6.10
CA ASP A 86 17.44 -7.07 6.04
C ASP A 86 18.46 -6.98 4.87
N GLU A 87 18.09 -6.36 3.75
CA GLU A 87 18.89 -6.34 2.50
C GLU A 87 19.66 -5.02 2.27
N CYS A 88 19.24 -3.91 2.89
CA CYS A 88 19.75 -2.56 2.61
C CYS A 88 20.17 -1.80 3.89
N SER A 89 20.47 -2.51 5.00
CA SER A 89 20.81 -1.88 6.29
C SER A 89 21.98 -0.90 6.22
N GLU A 90 22.94 -1.19 5.35
CA GLU A 90 24.18 -0.42 5.19
C GLU A 90 24.03 0.83 4.31
N MET A 91 22.89 0.98 3.62
CA MET A 91 22.64 2.13 2.74
C MET A 91 22.25 3.37 3.54
N PRO A 92 22.50 4.59 3.05
CA PRO A 92 21.99 5.82 3.65
C PRO A 92 20.46 5.79 3.78
N PHE A 93 19.93 6.43 4.83
CA PHE A 93 18.49 6.43 5.13
C PHE A 93 17.62 6.88 3.94
N GLU A 94 18.05 7.90 3.21
CA GLU A 94 17.32 8.41 2.05
C GLU A 94 17.23 7.37 0.92
N GLU A 95 18.30 6.62 0.69
CA GLU A 95 18.30 5.55 -0.31
C GLU A 95 17.44 4.36 0.16
N GLN A 96 17.45 4.04 1.46
CA GLN A 96 16.53 3.05 2.03
C GLN A 96 15.06 3.45 1.82
N CYS A 97 14.73 4.74 1.95
CA CYS A 97 13.38 5.25 1.69
C CYS A 97 12.97 5.02 0.23
N GLY A 98 13.83 5.37 -0.74
CA GLY A 98 13.55 5.14 -2.16
C GLY A 98 13.35 3.66 -2.51
N VAL A 99 14.13 2.76 -1.91
CA VAL A 99 13.92 1.30 -2.07
C VAL A 99 12.61 0.87 -1.42
N LEU A 100 12.31 1.36 -0.21
CA LEU A 100 11.08 1.03 0.52
C LEU A 100 9.81 1.45 -0.22
N GLU A 101 9.82 2.60 -0.89
CA GLU A 101 8.70 3.06 -1.73
C GLU A 101 8.39 2.04 -2.83
N LYS A 102 9.40 1.56 -3.54
CA LYS A 102 9.24 0.56 -4.61
C LYS A 102 8.82 -0.80 -4.05
N GLU A 103 9.38 -1.22 -2.92
CA GLU A 103 9.01 -2.48 -2.28
C GLU A 103 7.58 -2.44 -1.69
N ALA A 104 7.11 -1.29 -1.22
CA ALA A 104 5.71 -1.14 -0.78
C ALA A 104 4.72 -1.29 -1.93
N VAL A 105 5.09 -0.83 -3.14
CA VAL A 105 4.32 -1.10 -4.37
C VAL A 105 4.32 -2.60 -4.66
N ASN A 106 5.46 -3.29 -4.57
CA ASN A 106 5.54 -4.75 -4.76
C ASN A 106 4.63 -5.52 -3.80
N VAL A 107 4.64 -5.15 -2.50
CA VAL A 107 3.72 -5.73 -1.51
C VAL A 107 2.26 -5.49 -1.90
N SER A 108 1.92 -4.28 -2.36
CA SER A 108 0.55 -3.96 -2.78
C SER A 108 0.11 -4.76 -4.02
N LEU A 109 1.01 -5.01 -4.99
CA LEU A 109 0.75 -5.86 -6.15
C LEU A 109 0.53 -7.33 -5.74
N GLN A 110 1.32 -7.84 -4.79
CA GLN A 110 1.12 -9.16 -4.21
C GLN A 110 -0.22 -9.25 -3.46
N ASN A 111 -0.57 -8.20 -2.71
CA ASN A 111 -1.84 -8.12 -1.99
C ASN A 111 -3.03 -8.10 -2.96
N LEU A 112 -2.94 -7.37 -4.08
CA LEU A 112 -3.96 -7.42 -5.15
C LEU A 112 -4.16 -8.85 -5.67
N SER A 113 -3.11 -9.64 -5.79
CA SER A 113 -3.18 -11.03 -6.24
C SER A 113 -3.89 -11.97 -5.26
N THR A 114 -4.15 -11.52 -4.02
CA THR A 114 -4.96 -12.26 -3.03
C THR A 114 -6.47 -12.11 -3.26
N TYR A 115 -6.91 -11.14 -4.06
CA TYR A 115 -8.32 -10.94 -4.39
C TYR A 115 -8.75 -11.94 -5.48
N PRO A 116 -9.80 -12.76 -5.27
CA PRO A 116 -10.17 -13.82 -6.21
C PRO A 116 -10.40 -13.33 -7.65
N PHE A 117 -11.13 -12.22 -7.81
CA PHE A 117 -11.44 -11.66 -9.14
C PHE A 117 -10.22 -11.03 -9.83
N VAL A 118 -9.25 -10.50 -9.05
CA VAL A 118 -7.99 -10.00 -9.61
C VAL A 118 -7.17 -11.18 -10.11
N LYS A 119 -7.03 -12.21 -9.27
CA LYS A 119 -6.29 -13.43 -9.62
C LYS A 119 -6.86 -14.08 -10.88
N GLU A 120 -8.18 -14.20 -10.97
CA GLU A 120 -8.87 -14.72 -12.14
C GLU A 120 -8.65 -13.83 -13.39
N GLY A 121 -8.80 -12.52 -13.26
CA GLY A 121 -8.58 -11.59 -14.38
C GLY A 121 -7.16 -11.64 -14.93
N VAL A 122 -6.15 -11.76 -14.05
CA VAL A 122 -4.75 -11.92 -14.45
C VAL A 122 -4.53 -13.27 -15.15
N ALA A 123 -5.06 -14.36 -14.60
CA ALA A 123 -4.95 -15.70 -15.21
C ALA A 123 -5.61 -15.77 -16.60
N ASN A 124 -6.71 -15.06 -16.79
CA ASN A 124 -7.45 -15.00 -18.05
C ASN A 124 -6.90 -13.96 -19.04
N GLY A 125 -5.86 -13.20 -18.66
CA GLY A 125 -5.28 -12.15 -19.50
C GLY A 125 -6.17 -10.92 -19.71
N THR A 126 -7.28 -10.79 -18.96
CA THR A 126 -8.19 -9.64 -19.02
C THR A 126 -7.80 -8.51 -18.08
N LEU A 127 -6.87 -8.78 -17.16
CA LEU A 127 -6.33 -7.80 -16.20
C LEU A 127 -4.81 -7.88 -16.16
N LYS A 128 -4.14 -6.71 -16.11
CA LYS A 128 -2.70 -6.60 -15.91
C LYS A 128 -2.42 -5.77 -14.66
N LEU A 129 -1.50 -6.25 -13.82
CA LEU A 129 -1.00 -5.51 -12.67
C LEU A 129 0.32 -4.83 -13.05
N VAL A 130 0.42 -3.52 -12.75
CA VAL A 130 1.59 -2.70 -13.07
C VAL A 130 1.96 -1.88 -11.83
N GLY A 131 3.22 -1.95 -11.44
CA GLY A 131 3.82 -1.08 -10.43
C GLY A 131 4.30 0.23 -11.06
N GLY A 132 4.23 1.32 -10.31
CA GLY A 132 4.70 2.62 -10.73
C GLY A 132 5.35 3.38 -9.58
N HIS A 133 6.41 4.13 -9.88
CA HIS A 133 7.08 5.03 -8.94
C HIS A 133 7.30 6.37 -9.61
N TYR A 134 6.78 7.43 -9.00
CA TYR A 134 6.97 8.79 -9.47
C TYR A 134 7.88 9.54 -8.51
N ASP A 135 9.04 9.94 -9.01
CA ASP A 135 9.92 10.86 -8.32
C ASP A 135 9.65 12.27 -8.81
N PHE A 136 8.95 13.06 -7.98
CA PHE A 136 8.63 14.46 -8.29
C PHE A 136 9.84 15.41 -8.15
N VAL A 137 10.94 14.96 -7.53
CA VAL A 137 12.19 15.75 -7.42
C VAL A 137 12.94 15.69 -8.75
N SER A 138 13.12 14.49 -9.31
CA SER A 138 13.75 14.32 -10.62
C SER A 138 12.78 14.47 -11.80
N GLY A 139 11.47 14.41 -11.55
CA GLY A 139 10.43 14.39 -12.58
C GLY A 139 10.33 13.06 -13.34
N LYS A 140 10.90 11.98 -12.81
CA LYS A 140 10.97 10.68 -13.48
C LYS A 140 9.82 9.77 -13.04
N PHE A 141 9.25 9.03 -14.00
CA PHE A 141 8.25 8.00 -13.75
C PHE A 141 8.75 6.63 -14.22
N ASP A 142 8.90 5.69 -13.28
CA ASP A 142 9.30 4.32 -13.54
C ASP A 142 8.09 3.39 -13.46
N THR A 143 8.00 2.37 -14.34
CA THR A 143 6.95 1.33 -14.29
C THR A 143 7.53 -0.07 -14.44
N TRP A 144 6.88 -1.05 -13.83
CA TRP A 144 7.29 -2.45 -13.91
C TRP A 144 6.12 -3.41 -13.70
N THR A 145 6.34 -4.69 -13.99
CA THR A 145 5.43 -5.80 -13.70
C THR A 145 6.17 -6.84 -12.85
N LEU A 146 5.44 -7.55 -11.98
CA LEU A 146 5.96 -8.72 -11.26
C LEU A 146 5.87 -9.99 -12.10
#